data_AF-A0A3J5R6U6-F1
#
_entry.id   AF-A0A3J5R6U6-F1
#
_cell.length_a   1.000
_cell.length_b   1.000
_cell.length_c   1.000
_cell.angle_alpha   90.00
_cell.angle_beta   90.00
_cell.angle_gamma   90.00
#
_symmetry.space_group_name_H-M   'P 1'
#
loop_
_entity.id
_entity.type
_entity.pdbx_description
1 polymer ?
#
loop_
_entity_poly.entity_id
_entity_poly.type
_entity_poly.pdbx_seq_one_letter_code
_entity_poly.pdbx_strand_id
1 'polypeptide(L)'
;MEKTHINTENLNTIHDCLSQLVIAEETQFNIEDQLAKSNSSSEWSVWRKKAEHALKIVKGKRRIITARLAVLRQLEKDRNMQLHRQHNNFLINELRTVVPFSIFDRCVRQANDKMEKIHADQC
;
A
#
# COMPACT_ATOMS: atom_id res chain seq x y z
N MET A 1 -4.04 31.18 -2.06
CA MET A 1 -3.59 29.78 -1.91
C MET A 1 -4.56 29.10 -0.96
N GLU A 2 -5.40 28.20 -1.46
CA GLU A 2 -6.14 27.29 -0.59
C GLU A 2 -5.15 26.52 0.28
N LYS A 3 -5.40 26.48 1.58
CA LYS A 3 -4.58 25.71 2.51
C LYS A 3 -4.85 24.23 2.21
N THR A 4 -3.99 23.60 1.42
CA THR A 4 -3.99 22.16 1.23
C THR A 4 -3.74 21.48 2.57
N HIS A 5 -4.80 20.93 3.17
CA HIS A 5 -4.73 20.32 4.49
C HIS A 5 -4.48 18.82 4.36
N ILE A 6 -3.32 18.37 4.84
CA ILE A 6 -3.00 16.94 4.95
C ILE A 6 -3.84 16.35 6.10
N ASN A 7 -4.81 15.50 5.77
CA ASN A 7 -5.66 14.79 6.72
C ASN A 7 -5.16 13.36 6.93
N THR A 8 -4.93 12.99 8.20
CA THR A 8 -4.49 11.65 8.60
C THR A 8 -5.54 10.85 9.39
N GLU A 9 -6.70 11.43 9.66
CA GLU A 9 -7.73 10.81 10.52
C GLU A 9 -8.63 9.84 9.73
N ASN A 10 -8.92 10.16 8.46
CA ASN A 10 -9.86 9.39 7.62
C ASN A 10 -9.16 8.69 6.45
N LEU A 11 -8.16 7.85 6.77
CA LEU A 11 -7.40 7.07 5.78
C LEU A 11 -7.95 5.64 5.69
N ASN A 12 -9.13 5.50 5.07
CA ASN A 12 -9.89 4.25 5.05
C ASN A 12 -9.62 3.41 3.80
N THR A 13 -9.31 4.05 2.68
CA THR A 13 -9.01 3.37 1.42
C THR A 13 -7.58 3.63 0.95
N ILE A 14 -7.09 2.76 0.05
CA ILE A 14 -5.81 2.96 -0.63
C ILE A 14 -5.83 4.30 -1.38
N HIS A 15 -6.96 4.64 -2.01
CA HIS A 15 -7.14 5.90 -2.69
C HIS A 15 -6.99 7.10 -1.74
N ASP A 16 -7.65 7.08 -0.58
CA ASP A 16 -7.54 8.16 0.41
C ASP A 16 -6.08 8.37 0.82
N CYS A 17 -5.36 7.29 1.08
CA CYS A 17 -3.94 7.34 1.42
C CYS A 17 -3.10 7.92 0.29
N LEU A 18 -3.30 7.48 -0.95
CA LEU A 18 -2.53 7.97 -2.10
C LEU A 18 -2.80 9.45 -2.36
N SER A 19 -4.06 9.87 -2.32
CA SER A 19 -4.45 11.27 -2.52
C SER A 19 -3.83 12.17 -1.44
N GLN A 20 -3.87 11.77 -0.16
CA GLN A 20 -3.22 12.53 0.91
C GLN A 20 -1.69 12.48 0.83
N LEU A 21 -1.11 11.40 0.32
CA LEU A 21 0.34 11.26 0.15
C LEU A 21 0.86 12.24 -0.91
N VAL A 22 0.16 12.39 -2.03
CA VAL A 22 0.51 13.38 -3.07
C VAL A 22 0.51 14.79 -2.48
N ILE A 23 -0.55 15.16 -1.77
CA ILE A 23 -0.64 16.47 -1.11
C ILE A 23 0.52 16.69 -0.12
N ALA A 24 0.88 15.65 0.65
CA ALA A 24 1.96 15.72 1.61
C ALA A 24 3.34 15.89 0.94
N GLU A 25 3.61 15.19 -0.16
CA GLU A 25 4.86 15.31 -0.93
C GLU A 25 4.98 16.69 -1.58
N GLU A 26 3.92 17.17 -2.24
CA GLU A 26 3.91 18.51 -2.84
C GLU A 26 4.11 19.61 -1.78
N THR A 27 3.45 19.48 -0.64
CA THR A 27 3.60 20.42 0.47
C THR A 27 5.02 20.37 1.05
N GLN A 28 5.60 19.18 1.20
CA GLN A 28 6.98 19.01 1.65
C GLN A 28 7.95 19.70 0.70
N PHE A 29 7.83 19.41 -0.60
CA PHE A 29 8.68 19.97 -1.65
C PHE A 29 8.61 21.50 -1.66
N ASN A 30 7.40 22.07 -1.58
CA ASN A 30 7.20 23.52 -1.57
C ASN A 30 7.87 24.19 -0.35
N ILE A 31 7.80 23.56 0.83
CA ILE A 31 8.46 24.10 2.03
C ILE A 31 9.99 23.99 1.90
N GLU A 32 10.51 22.87 1.39
CA GLU A 32 11.95 22.66 1.19
C GLU A 32 12.53 23.66 0.16
N ASP A 33 11.81 23.91 -0.94
CA ASP A 33 12.18 24.90 -1.95
C ASP A 33 12.24 26.33 -1.38
N GLN A 34 11.23 26.75 -0.60
CA GLN A 34 11.23 28.06 0.05
C GLN A 34 12.35 28.20 1.10
N LEU A 35 12.65 27.13 1.84
CA LEU A 35 13.76 27.08 2.80
C LEU A 35 15.14 27.11 2.14
N ALA A 36 15.25 26.68 0.89
CA ALA A 36 16.47 26.71 0.11
C ALA A 36 16.72 28.09 -0.54
N LYS A 37 15.68 28.76 -1.04
CA LYS A 37 15.75 30.11 -1.69
C LYS A 37 15.93 31.28 -0.69
N SER A 38 16.18 30.94 0.56
CA SER A 38 16.00 31.74 1.76
C SER A 38 17.34 32.43 2.14
N ASN A 39 17.58 33.66 1.69
CA ASN A 39 18.85 34.39 1.94
C ASN A 39 18.69 35.47 3.05
N SER A 40 19.03 35.07 4.28
CA SER A 40 19.18 35.79 5.57
C SER A 40 18.80 37.29 5.75
N SER A 41 17.91 37.54 6.72
CA SER A 41 17.92 38.69 7.65
C SER A 41 17.40 38.23 9.03
N SER A 42 17.49 39.02 10.11
CA SER A 42 17.08 38.62 11.47
C SER A 42 15.58 38.24 11.60
N GLU A 43 14.71 38.85 10.79
CA GLU A 43 13.27 38.54 10.68
C GLU A 43 13.01 37.16 10.06
N TRP A 44 13.99 36.68 9.27
CA TRP A 44 14.03 35.34 8.70
C TRP A 44 14.19 34.25 9.75
N SER A 45 14.74 34.54 10.92
CA SER A 45 14.99 33.53 11.95
C SER A 45 13.70 32.93 12.53
N VAL A 46 12.65 33.74 12.70
CA VAL A 46 11.35 33.28 13.23
C VAL A 46 10.55 32.57 12.16
N TRP A 47 10.51 33.12 10.94
CA TRP A 47 9.85 32.48 9.80
C TRP A 47 10.48 31.11 9.50
N ARG A 48 11.81 31.04 9.47
CA ARG A 48 12.54 29.80 9.16
C ARG A 48 12.26 28.71 10.20
N LYS A 49 12.28 29.05 11.50
CA LYS A 49 11.90 28.10 12.57
C LYS A 49 10.47 27.57 12.39
N LYS A 50 9.53 28.44 12.01
CA LYS A 50 8.14 28.03 11.73
C LYS A 50 8.05 27.12 10.50
N ALA A 51 8.78 27.42 9.43
CA ALA A 51 8.83 26.61 8.22
C ALA A 51 9.49 25.24 8.46
N GLU A 52 10.59 25.18 9.21
CA GLU A 52 11.23 23.92 9.65
C GLU A 52 10.30 23.10 10.54
N HIS A 53 9.54 23.75 11.43
CA HIS A 53 8.53 23.08 12.24
C HIS A 53 7.39 22.51 11.38
N ALA A 54 6.88 23.29 10.43
CA ALA A 54 5.87 22.82 9.48
C ALA A 54 6.39 21.63 8.65
N LEU A 55 7.64 21.68 8.18
CA LEU A 55 8.30 20.59 7.47
C LEU A 55 8.34 19.30 8.32
N LYS A 56 8.69 19.42 9.61
CA LYS A 56 8.69 18.29 10.54
C LYS A 56 7.28 17.69 10.69
N ILE A 57 6.24 18.52 10.78
CA ILE A 57 4.84 18.05 10.84
C ILE A 57 4.45 17.32 9.56
N VAL A 58 4.73 17.90 8.38
CA VAL A 58 4.43 17.29 7.08
C VAL A 58 5.12 15.93 6.95
N LYS A 59 6.43 15.85 7.29
CA LYS A 59 7.17 14.58 7.31
C LYS A 59 6.56 13.56 8.26
N GLY A 60 6.07 14.00 9.43
CA GLY A 60 5.35 13.16 10.38
C GLY A 60 4.04 12.61 9.79
N LYS A 61 3.20 13.47 9.22
CA LYS A 61 1.95 13.08 8.56
C LYS A 61 2.20 12.13 7.39
N ARG A 62 3.22 12.38 6.57
CA ARG A 62 3.64 11.50 5.47
C ARG A 62 3.94 10.08 5.96
N ARG A 63 4.71 9.94 7.05
CA ARG A 63 5.02 8.64 7.65
C ARG A 63 3.76 7.88 8.07
N ILE A 64 2.80 8.58 8.68
CA ILE A 64 1.50 7.98 9.09
C ILE A 64 0.74 7.48 7.85
N ILE A 65 0.65 8.31 6.80
CA ILE A 65 -0.03 7.96 5.55
C ILE A 65 0.63 6.73 4.91
N THR A 66 1.96 6.70 4.80
CA THR A 66 2.69 5.56 4.22
C THR A 66 2.49 4.28 5.03
N ALA A 67 2.52 4.36 6.36
CA ALA A 67 2.27 3.21 7.22
C ALA A 67 0.84 2.67 7.03
N ARG A 68 -0.16 3.55 6.99
CA ARG A 68 -1.56 3.16 6.76
C ARG A 68 -1.77 2.55 5.37
N LEU A 69 -1.15 3.12 4.34
CA LEU A 69 -1.17 2.60 2.98
C LEU A 69 -0.58 1.18 2.90
N ALA A 70 0.53 0.92 3.59
CA ALA A 70 1.14 -0.41 3.62
C ALA A 70 0.19 -1.46 4.23
N VAL A 71 -0.48 -1.12 5.34
CA VAL A 71 -1.50 -1.98 5.96
C VAL A 71 -2.65 -2.27 4.99
N LEU A 72 -3.19 -1.23 4.35
CA LEU A 72 -4.33 -1.39 3.44
C LEU A 72 -3.96 -2.24 2.21
N ARG A 73 -2.76 -2.07 1.65
CA ARG A 73 -2.25 -2.90 0.54
C ARG A 73 -2.08 -4.36 0.95
N GLN A 74 -1.61 -4.61 2.17
CA GLN A 74 -1.50 -5.98 2.68
C GLN A 74 -2.88 -6.62 2.84
N LEU A 75 -3.85 -5.89 3.42
CA LEU A 75 -5.23 -6.36 3.56
C LEU A 75 -5.90 -6.64 2.20
N GLU A 76 -5.69 -5.78 1.20
CA GLU A 76 -6.18 -6.00 -0.17
C GLU A 76 -5.57 -7.26 -0.79
N LYS A 77 -4.25 -7.44 -0.64
CA LYS A 77 -3.56 -8.65 -1.10
C LYS A 77 -4.13 -9.91 -0.45
N ASP A 78 -4.32 -9.89 0.87
CA ASP A 78 -4.85 -11.03 1.62
C ASP A 78 -6.29 -11.36 1.21
N ARG A 79 -7.14 -10.33 1.04
CA ARG A 79 -8.50 -10.48 0.52
C ARG A 79 -8.51 -11.08 -0.88
N ASN A 80 -7.64 -10.60 -1.78
CA ASN A 80 -7.56 -11.11 -3.15
C ASN A 80 -7.09 -12.57 -3.17
N MET A 81 -6.08 -12.92 -2.38
CA MET A 81 -5.65 -14.32 -2.22
C MET A 81 -6.77 -15.21 -1.69
N GLN A 82 -7.53 -14.73 -0.69
CA GLN A 82 -8.67 -15.47 -0.16
C GLN A 82 -9.77 -15.68 -1.21
N LEU A 83 -10.13 -14.63 -1.96
CA LEU A 83 -11.12 -14.72 -3.04
C LEU A 83 -10.67 -15.70 -4.14
N HIS A 84 -9.40 -15.65 -4.55
CA HIS A 84 -8.87 -16.60 -5.53
C HIS A 84 -8.90 -18.04 -5.02
N ARG A 85 -8.54 -18.27 -3.75
CA ARG A 85 -8.64 -19.60 -3.13
C ARG A 85 -10.08 -20.09 -3.08
N GLN A 86 -11.02 -19.24 -2.67
CA GLN A 86 -12.44 -19.57 -2.62
C GLN A 86 -13.00 -19.89 -4.00
N HIS A 87 -12.72 -19.04 -5.00
CA HIS A 87 -13.13 -19.27 -6.38
C HIS A 87 -12.60 -20.60 -6.92
N ASN A 88 -11.31 -20.90 -6.70
CA ASN A 88 -10.72 -22.17 -7.13
C ASN A 88 -11.35 -23.36 -6.41
N ASN A 89 -11.65 -23.25 -5.11
CA ASN A 89 -12.33 -24.30 -4.37
C ASN A 89 -13.73 -24.58 -4.93
N PHE A 90 -14.50 -23.52 -5.23
CA PHE A 90 -15.81 -23.68 -5.87
C PHE A 90 -15.69 -24.32 -7.25
N LEU A 91 -14.75 -23.87 -8.08
CA LEU A 91 -14.51 -24.46 -9.39
C LEU A 91 -14.14 -25.94 -9.29
N ILE A 92 -13.25 -26.33 -8.38
CA ILE A 92 -12.86 -27.72 -8.15
C ILE A 92 -14.05 -28.56 -7.70
N ASN A 93 -14.89 -28.01 -6.83
CA ASN A 93 -16.10 -28.69 -6.35
C ASN A 93 -17.10 -28.93 -7.49
N GLU A 94 -17.34 -27.93 -8.34
CA GLU A 94 -18.19 -28.08 -9.52
C GLU A 94 -17.59 -29.06 -10.54
N LEU A 95 -16.28 -29.01 -10.80
CA LEU A 95 -15.62 -29.95 -11.70
C LEU A 95 -15.74 -31.39 -11.21
N ARG A 96 -15.76 -31.63 -9.90
CA ARG A 96 -15.91 -32.98 -9.34
C ARG A 96 -17.29 -33.58 -9.64
N THR A 97 -18.34 -32.77 -9.88
CA THR A 97 -19.67 -33.28 -10.23
C THR A 97 -19.78 -33.67 -11.72
N VAL A 98 -18.97 -33.04 -12.58
CA VAL A 98 -19.05 -33.20 -14.04
C VAL A 98 -17.99 -34.17 -14.58
N VAL A 99 -16.80 -34.18 -13.98
CA VAL A 99 -15.64 -34.94 -14.51
C VAL A 99 -15.64 -36.37 -13.96
N PRO A 100 -15.36 -37.40 -14.81
CA PRO A 100 -15.17 -38.76 -14.32
C PRO A 100 -14.10 -38.86 -13.23
N PHE A 101 -14.40 -39.61 -12.17
CA PHE A 101 -13.55 -39.72 -10.99
C PHE A 101 -12.09 -40.08 -11.30
N SER A 102 -11.87 -41.02 -12.22
CA SER A 102 -10.52 -41.44 -12.63
C SER A 102 -9.67 -40.32 -13.24
N ILE A 103 -10.31 -39.42 -14.00
CA ILE A 103 -9.63 -38.26 -14.59
C ILE A 103 -9.35 -37.22 -13.52
N PHE A 104 -10.31 -36.94 -12.65
CA PHE A 104 -10.14 -35.99 -11.55
C PHE A 104 -9.00 -36.42 -10.61
N ASP A 105 -8.98 -37.70 -10.20
CA ASP A 105 -7.95 -38.26 -9.33
C ASP A 105 -6.55 -38.18 -9.97
N ARG A 106 -6.44 -38.49 -11.27
CA ARG A 106 -5.18 -38.31 -12.01
C ARG A 106 -4.71 -36.86 -11.99
N CYS A 107 -5.61 -35.90 -12.18
CA CYS A 107 -5.27 -34.48 -12.13
C CYS A 107 -4.79 -34.05 -10.73
N VAL A 108 -5.41 -34.56 -9.65
CA VAL A 108 -4.96 -34.29 -8.27
C VAL A 108 -3.55 -34.82 -8.04
N ARG A 109 -3.25 -36.06 -8.43
CA ARG A 109 -1.90 -36.63 -8.30
C ARG A 109 -0.87 -35.77 -9.02
N GLN A 110 -1.15 -35.40 -10.28
CA GLN A 110 -0.24 -34.55 -11.06
C GLN A 110 -0.05 -33.15 -10.46
N ALA A 111 -1.08 -32.58 -9.83
CA ALA A 111 -0.97 -31.30 -9.14
C ALA A 111 -0.07 -31.40 -7.90
N ASN A 112 -0.22 -32.47 -7.11
CA ASN A 112 0.61 -32.74 -5.95
C ASN A 112 2.09 -32.94 -6.34
N ASP A 113 2.36 -33.77 -7.36
CA ASP A 113 3.72 -34.00 -7.86
C ASP A 113 4.40 -32.68 -8.30
N LYS A 114 3.62 -31.75 -8.88
CA LYS A 114 4.14 -30.42 -9.26
C LYS A 114 4.43 -29.55 -8.05
N MET A 115 3.57 -29.58 -7.02
CA MET A 115 3.81 -28.84 -5.78
C MET A 115 5.07 -29.34 -5.06
N GLU A 116 5.25 -30.66 -4.96
CA GLU A 116 6.44 -31.25 -4.35
C GLU A 116 7.73 -30.84 -5.04
N LYS A 117 7.73 -30.78 -6.39
CA LYS A 117 8.88 -30.29 -7.16
C LYS A 117 9.20 -28.83 -6.88
N ILE A 118 8.19 -27.97 -6.84
CA ILE A 118 8.38 -26.53 -6.53
C ILE A 118 8.98 -26.36 -5.13
N HIS A 119 8.54 -27.15 -4.15
CA HIS A 119 9.08 -27.11 -2.79
C HIS A 119 10.52 -27.63 -2.73
N ALA A 120 10.86 -28.67 -3.50
CA ALA A 120 12.22 -29.20 -3.57
C ALA A 120 13.21 -28.20 -4.21
N ASP A 121 12.77 -27.41 -5.19
CA ASP A 121 13.61 -26.42 -5.90
C ASP A 121 13.83 -25.11 -5.11
N GLN A 122 13.11 -24.91 -3.99
CA GLN A 122 13.20 -23.71 -3.14
C GLN A 122 14.06 -23.90 -1.87
N CYS A 123 14.57 -25.12 -1.64
CA CYS A 123 15.48 -25.48 -0.55
C CYS A 123 16.93 -25.55 -1.06
#